data_AF-A0A9D7PER8-F1
#
_entry.id   AF-A0A9D7PER8-F1
#
_cell.length_a   1.000
_cell.length_b   1.000
_cell.length_c   1.000
_cell.angle_alpha   90.00
_cell.angle_beta   90.00
_cell.angle_gamma   90.00
#
_symmetry.space_group_name_H-M   'P 1'
#
loop_
_entity.id
_entity.type
_entity.pdbx_description
1 polymer ?
#
loop_
_entity_poly.entity_id
_entity_poly.type
_entity_poly.pdbx_seq_one_letter_code
_entity_poly.pdbx_strand_id
1 'polypeptide(L)'
;MIAGLLYVIGLIAALVTVAMVGYSAPPLVQAVMAALDGPNANLFVALGDAARALSWALGPFVGGIVLMGLGRIIMLLGAINRALRGTA
;
A
#
# COMPACT_ATOMS: atom_id res chain seq x y z
N MET A 1 -19.00 -14.68 -0.78
CA MET A 1 -18.20 -14.41 -2.00
C MET A 1 -17.56 -13.01 -1.97
N ILE A 2 -18.35 -11.95 -1.73
CA ILE A 2 -17.86 -10.56 -1.73
C ILE A 2 -16.69 -10.32 -0.76
N ALA A 3 -16.73 -10.82 0.48
CA ALA A 3 -15.68 -10.58 1.47
C ALA A 3 -14.31 -11.18 1.08
N GLY A 4 -14.31 -12.36 0.46
CA GLY A 4 -13.09 -12.97 -0.07
C GLY A 4 -12.52 -12.17 -1.24
N LEU A 5 -13.38 -11.65 -2.12
CA LEU A 5 -12.96 -10.79 -3.23
C LEU A 5 -12.35 -9.48 -2.73
N LEU A 6 -12.95 -8.84 -1.72
CA LEU A 6 -12.40 -7.62 -1.10
C LEU A 6 -10.99 -7.85 -0.53
N TYR A 7 -10.77 -9.00 0.11
CA TYR A 7 -9.46 -9.38 0.62
C TYR A 7 -8.44 -9.55 -0.50
N VAL A 8 -8.80 -10.28 -1.57
CA VAL A 8 -7.89 -10.55 -2.70
C VAL A 8 -7.56 -9.27 -3.47
N ILE A 9 -8.56 -8.42 -3.74
CA ILE A 9 -8.34 -7.14 -4.41
C ILE A 9 -7.41 -6.26 -3.59
N GLY A 10 -7.64 -6.17 -2.27
CA GLY A 10 -6.79 -5.39 -1.39
C GLY A 10 -5.35 -5.91 -1.34
N LEU A 11 -5.18 -7.24 -1.30
CA LEU A 11 -3.87 -7.89 -1.33
C LEU A 11 -3.12 -7.60 -2.63
N ILE A 12 -3.79 -7.74 -3.77
CA ILE A 12 -3.20 -7.47 -5.08
C ILE A 12 -2.79 -6.00 -5.19
N ALA A 13 -3.68 -5.08 -4.78
CA ALA A 13 -3.38 -3.65 -4.80
C ALA A 13 -2.13 -3.32 -3.97
N ALA A 14 -2.02 -3.85 -2.75
CA ALA A 14 -0.85 -3.63 -1.90
C ALA A 14 0.44 -4.24 -2.49
N LEU A 15 0.40 -5.50 -2.93
CA LEU A 15 1.58 -6.19 -3.46
C LEU A 15 2.08 -5.57 -4.77
N VAL A 16 1.18 -5.27 -5.70
CA VAL A 16 1.53 -4.63 -6.97
C VAL A 16 2.13 -3.25 -6.72
N THR A 17 1.57 -2.49 -5.78
CA THR A 17 2.11 -1.18 -5.43
C THR A 17 3.54 -1.29 -4.88
N VAL A 18 3.78 -2.22 -3.96
CA VAL A 18 5.13 -2.46 -3.41
C VAL A 18 6.10 -2.89 -4.50
N ALA A 19 5.69 -3.77 -5.41
CA ALA A 19 6.53 -4.22 -6.52
C ALA A 19 6.88 -3.06 -7.47
N MET A 20 5.91 -2.21 -7.81
CA MET A 20 6.12 -1.06 -8.69
C MET A 20 7.00 0.02 -8.05
N VAL A 21 6.88 0.24 -6.73
CA VAL A 21 7.79 1.11 -5.98
C VAL A 21 9.21 0.54 -5.97
N GLY A 22 9.36 -0.77 -5.78
CA GLY A 22 10.66 -1.43 -5.86
C GLY A 22 11.31 -1.30 -7.24
N TYR A 23 10.50 -1.43 -8.30
CA TYR A 23 10.95 -1.24 -9.69
C TYR A 23 11.37 0.21 -9.98
N SER A 24 10.69 1.21 -9.42
CA SER A 24 11.02 2.62 -9.61
C SER A 24 12.10 3.16 -8.67
N ALA A 25 12.59 2.37 -7.71
CA ALA A 25 13.57 2.81 -6.71
C ALA A 25 14.95 3.20 -7.28
N PRO A 26 15.58 2.46 -8.24
CA PRO A 26 16.91 2.81 -8.72
C PRO A 26 17.08 4.25 -9.25
N PRO A 27 16.20 4.76 -10.14
CA PRO A 27 16.32 6.15 -10.61
C PRO A 27 16.04 7.18 -9.49
N LEU A 28 15.21 6.86 -8.49
CA LEU A 28 14.98 7.76 -7.34
C LEU A 28 16.23 7.88 -6.46
N VAL A 29 16.93 6.77 -6.21
CA VAL A 29 18.19 6.78 -5.46
C VAL A 29 19.24 7.60 -6.22
N GLN A 30 19.36 7.43 -7.53
CA GLN A 30 20.27 8.23 -8.35
C GLN A 30 19.93 9.72 -8.30
N ALA A 31 18.65 10.09 -8.37
CA ALA A 31 18.21 11.47 -8.26
C ALA A 31 18.55 12.09 -6.89
N VAL A 32 18.38 11.33 -5.80
CA VAL A 32 18.75 11.78 -4.45
C VAL A 32 20.26 11.96 -4.32
N MET A 33 21.06 11.00 -4.80
CA MET A 33 22.54 11.10 -4.75
C MET A 33 23.03 12.30 -5.57
N ALA A 34 22.52 12.48 -6.79
CA ALA A 34 22.86 13.63 -7.63
C ALA A 34 22.49 14.99 -6.98
N ALA A 35 21.36 15.05 -6.25
CA ALA A 35 20.97 16.24 -5.51
C ALA A 35 21.88 16.53 -4.30
N LEU A 36 22.45 15.49 -3.69
CA LEU A 36 23.38 15.59 -2.56
C LEU A 36 24.82 15.88 -2.98
N ASP A 37 25.22 15.52 -4.19
CA ASP A 37 26.55 15.83 -4.74
C ASP A 37 26.63 17.26 -5.32
N GLY A 38 25.51 17.99 -5.36
CA GLY A 38 25.41 19.35 -5.90
C GLY A 38 25.89 20.45 -4.94
N PRO A 39 26.23 21.65 -5.46
CA PRO A 39 26.75 22.77 -4.66
C PRO A 39 25.78 23.33 -3.60
N ASN A 40 24.49 23.00 -3.67
CA ASN A 40 23.45 23.38 -2.70
C ASN A 40 22.81 22.14 -2.04
N ALA A 41 23.61 21.12 -1.75
CA ALA A 41 23.15 19.86 -1.17
C ALA A 41 22.24 20.07 0.05
N ASN A 42 20.97 19.70 -0.10
CA ASN A 42 19.99 19.73 0.98
C ASN A 42 19.23 18.40 1.04
N LEU A 43 19.55 17.61 2.06
CA LEU A 43 18.95 16.29 2.27
C LEU A 43 17.43 16.34 2.42
N PHE A 44 16.90 17.34 3.13
CA PHE A 44 15.46 17.42 3.36
C PHE A 44 14.69 17.74 2.07
N VAL A 45 15.26 18.57 1.20
CA VAL A 45 14.67 18.88 -0.11
C VAL A 45 14.72 17.65 -1.01
N ALA A 46 15.87 16.99 -1.12
CA ALA A 46 16.03 15.79 -1.94
C ALA A 46 15.10 14.63 -1.50
N LEU A 47 14.97 14.40 -0.20
CA LEU A 47 14.03 13.42 0.35
C LEU A 47 12.58 13.85 0.14
N GLY A 48 12.27 15.14 0.24
CA GLY A 48 10.95 15.69 -0.05
C GLY A 48 10.51 15.43 -1.49
N ASP A 49 11.41 15.63 -2.44
CA ASP A 49 11.15 15.38 -3.87
C ASP A 49 10.98 13.89 -4.17
N ALA A 50 11.82 13.03 -3.58
CA ALA A 50 11.68 11.58 -3.69
C ALA A 50 10.35 11.08 -3.08
N ALA A 51 9.96 11.60 -1.92
CA ALA A 51 8.68 11.29 -1.28
C ALA A 51 7.49 11.75 -2.14
N ARG A 52 7.59 12.93 -2.76
CA ARG A 52 6.57 13.43 -3.68
C ARG A 52 6.44 12.56 -4.92
N ALA A 53 7.56 12.08 -5.47
CA ALA A 53 7.58 11.14 -6.58
C ALA A 53 6.95 9.78 -6.24
N LEU A 54 6.89 9.41 -4.95
CA LEU A 54 6.26 8.20 -4.45
C LEU A 54 4.82 8.40 -3.94
N SER A 55 4.31 9.63 -3.92
CA SER A 55 3.00 9.95 -3.35
C SER A 55 1.83 9.21 -4.01
N TRP A 56 1.96 8.88 -5.30
CA TRP A 56 0.97 8.09 -6.05
C TRP A 56 0.76 6.68 -5.47
N ALA A 57 1.77 6.11 -4.81
CA ALA A 57 1.72 4.75 -4.27
C ALA A 57 0.91 4.67 -2.96
N LEU A 58 0.74 5.79 -2.25
CA LEU A 58 0.04 5.79 -0.95
C LEU A 58 -1.42 5.36 -1.08
N GLY A 59 -2.13 5.89 -2.07
CA GLY A 59 -3.55 5.56 -2.31
C GLY A 59 -3.81 4.06 -2.49
N PRO A 60 -3.20 3.39 -3.49
CA PRO A 60 -3.43 1.97 -3.73
C PRO A 60 -2.86 1.08 -2.61
N PHE A 61 -1.76 1.47 -1.96
CA PHE A 61 -1.22 0.72 -0.82
C PHE A 61 -2.14 0.75 0.40
N VAL A 62 -2.48 1.96 0.88
CA VAL A 62 -3.36 2.16 2.03
C VAL A 62 -4.76 1.64 1.73
N GLY A 63 -5.29 1.95 0.55
CA GLY A 63 -6.58 1.44 0.08
C GLY A 63 -6.61 -0.09 0.04
N GLY A 64 -5.53 -0.73 -0.43
CA GLY A 64 -5.39 -2.18 -0.43
C GLY A 64 -5.47 -2.77 0.98
N ILE A 65 -4.73 -2.19 1.93
CA ILE A 65 -4.75 -2.62 3.35
C ILE A 65 -6.14 -2.46 3.96
N VAL A 66 -6.80 -1.32 3.72
CA VAL A 66 -8.15 -1.06 4.22
C VAL A 66 -9.14 -2.09 3.66
N LEU A 67 -9.08 -2.40 2.37
CA LEU A 67 -9.92 -3.42 1.74
C LEU A 67 -9.68 -4.82 2.33
N MET A 68 -8.43 -5.19 2.60
CA MET A 68 -8.10 -6.45 3.28
C MET A 68 -8.70 -6.49 4.70
N GLY A 69 -8.56 -5.41 5.46
CA GLY A 69 -9.11 -5.29 6.80
C GLY A 69 -10.63 -5.44 6.81
N LEU A 70 -11.32 -4.72 5.91
CA LEU A 70 -12.77 -4.81 5.75
C LEU A 70 -13.23 -6.22 5.35
N GLY A 71 -12.52 -6.86 4.40
CA GLY A 71 -12.80 -8.24 4.01
C GLY A 71 -12.73 -9.20 5.21
N ARG A 72 -11.72 -9.05 6.08
CA ARG A 72 -11.59 -9.84 7.32
C ARG A 72 -12.75 -9.57 8.29
N ILE A 73 -13.11 -8.32 8.51
CA ILE A 73 -14.22 -7.95 9.41
C ILE A 73 -15.53 -8.59 8.93
N ILE A 74 -15.84 -8.49 7.64
CA ILE A 74 -17.07 -9.08 7.08
C ILE A 74 -17.09 -10.61 7.22
N MET A 75 -15.96 -11.27 7.00
CA MET A 75 -15.85 -12.72 7.21
C MET A 75 -16.09 -13.12 8.67
N LEU A 76 -15.53 -12.38 9.62
CA LEU A 76 -15.74 -12.59 11.05
C LEU A 76 -17.20 -12.36 11.45
N LEU A 77 -17.82 -11.27 10.99
CA LEU A 77 -19.23 -10.99 11.23
C LEU A 77 -20.13 -12.09 10.65
N GLY A 78 -19.81 -12.60 9.46
CA GLY A 78 -20.52 -13.72 8.86
C GLY A 78 -20.39 -15.01 9.68
N ALA A 79 -19.20 -15.29 10.23
CA ALA A 79 -18.97 -16.43 11.12
C ALA A 79 -19.73 -16.27 12.45
N ILE A 80 -19.72 -15.07 13.04
CA ILE A 80 -20.46 -14.76 14.28
C ILE A 80 -21.97 -14.91 14.05
N ASN A 81 -22.51 -14.34 12.98
CA ASN A 81 -23.93 -14.47 12.66
C ASN A 81 -24.36 -15.93 12.44
N ARG A 82 -23.49 -16.74 11.81
CA ARG A 82 -23.73 -18.19 11.68
C ARG A 82 -23.71 -18.90 13.04
N ALA A 83 -22.76 -18.57 13.91
CA ALA A 83 -22.68 -19.13 15.25
C ALA A 83 -23.89 -18.76 16.12
N LEU A 84 -24.37 -17.51 16.03
CA LEU A 84 -25.54 -17.01 16.74
C LEU A 84 -26.86 -17.63 16.26
N ARG A 85 -26.96 -17.95 14.97
CA ARG A 85 -28.14 -18.60 14.39
C ARG A 85 -28.26 -20.09 14.74
N GLY A 86 -27.23 -20.66 15.38
CA GLY A 86 -27.21 -22.03 15.83
C GLY A 86 -26.90 -23.02 14.71
N THR A 87 -26.08 -24.01 15.04
CA THR A 87 -25.96 -25.28 14.33
C THR A 87 -27.25 -26.08 14.57
N ALA A 88 -28.32 -25.75 13.85
CA ALA A 88 -29.45 -26.66 13.67
C ALA A 88 -29.12 -27.67 12.57
#